data_AF-A0AAW4HIF1-F1
#
_entry.id   AF-A0AAW4HIF1-F1
#
_cell.length_a   1.000
_cell.length_b   1.000
_cell.length_c   1.000
_cell.angle_alpha   90.00
_cell.angle_beta   90.00
_cell.angle_gamma   90.00
#
_symmetry.space_group_name_H-M   'P 1'
#
loop_
_entity.id
_entity.type
_entity.pdbx_description
1 polymer ?
#
loop_
_entity_poly.entity_id
_entity_poly.type
_entity_poly.pdbx_seq_one_letter_code
_entity_poly.pdbx_strand_id
1 'polypeptide(L)' 'LKGERFDAHDFAEQAKAAGAGALLVSRPLACDLPQVIVNHTRQAFGELAAWVRQQVPTRVVALTGSSGKTSVKEMTAA' A
#
# COMPACT_ATOMS: atom_id res chain seq x y z
N LEU A 1 -4.53 4.67 -5.87
CA LEU A 1 -5.65 4.40 -4.93
C LEU A 1 -6.66 5.53 -5.02
N LYS A 2 -7.96 5.21 -5.04
CA LYS A 2 -9.02 6.22 -4.99
C LYS A 2 -9.61 6.28 -3.58
N GLY A 3 -9.50 7.45 -2.94
CA GLY A 3 -10.16 7.75 -1.67
C GLY A 3 -11.48 8.49 -1.89
N GLU A 4 -12.13 8.88 -0.79
CA GLU A 4 -13.41 9.62 -0.85
C GLU A 4 -13.23 11.06 -1.38
N ARG A 5 -12.09 11.69 -1.08
CA ARG A 5 -11.80 13.09 -1.42
C ARG A 5 -10.81 13.26 -2.58
N PHE A 6 -9.94 12.28 -2.79
CA PHE A 6 -8.83 12.38 -3.73
C PHE A 6 -8.65 11.07 -4.48
N ASP A 7 -8.33 11.16 -5.77
CA ASP A 7 -7.83 10.04 -6.55
C ASP A 7 -6.32 10.17 -6.75
N ALA A 8 -5.54 9.24 -6.18
CA ALA A 8 -4.09 9.27 -6.26
C ALA A 8 -3.56 9.13 -7.71
N HIS A 9 -4.38 8.67 -8.66
CA HIS A 9 -4.01 8.63 -10.07
C HIS A 9 -3.71 10.03 -10.65
N ASP A 10 -4.31 11.07 -10.08
CA ASP A 10 -4.11 12.46 -10.52
C ASP A 10 -2.72 13.00 -10.14
N PHE A 11 -1.99 12.28 -9.29
CA PHE A 11 -0.66 12.64 -8.80
C PHE A 11 0.47 11.85 -9.51
N ALA A 12 0.17 11.17 -10.63
CA ALA A 12 1.14 10.33 -11.34
C ALA A 12 2.41 11.09 -11.79
N GLU A 13 2.25 12.30 -12.33
CA GLU A 13 3.39 13.13 -12.73
C GLU A 13 4.20 13.61 -11.53
N GLN A 14 3.55 13.89 -10.40
CA GLN A 14 4.27 14.24 -9.17
C GLN A 14 5.06 13.04 -8.64
N ALA A 15 4.49 11.83 -8.69
CA ALA A 15 5.19 10.62 -8.32
C ALA A 15 6.39 10.35 -9.24
N LYS A 16 6.25 10.58 -10.55
CA LYS A 16 7.37 10.52 -11.51
C LYS A 16 8.47 11.52 -11.14
N ALA A 17 8.11 12.78 -10.92
CA ALA A 17 9.05 13.83 -10.54
C ALA A 17 9.77 13.54 -9.21
N ALA A 18 9.10 12.83 -8.29
CA ALA A 18 9.69 12.36 -7.03
C ALA A 18 10.57 11.10 -7.18
N GLY A 19 10.74 10.57 -8.39
CA GLY A 19 11.62 9.42 -8.66
C GLY A 19 10.94 8.05 -8.55
N ALA A 20 9.61 7.95 -8.66
CA ALA A 20 8.93 6.67 -8.72
C ALA A 20 9.38 5.86 -9.96
N GLY A 21 9.75 4.59 -9.77
CA GLY A 21 10.20 3.71 -10.85
C GLY A 21 9.07 3.00 -11.62
N ALA A 22 7.87 2.89 -11.04
CA ALA A 22 6.69 2.30 -11.65
C ALA A 22 5.41 2.73 -10.90
N LEU A 23 4.24 2.52 -11.50
CA LEU A 23 2.94 2.86 -10.94
C LEU A 23 2.00 1.65 -10.90
N LEU A 24 1.38 1.37 -9.74
CA LEU A 24 0.27 0.42 -9.61
C LEU A 24 -1.06 1.17 -9.72
N VAL A 25 -1.78 0.98 -10.83
CA VAL A 25 -2.92 1.82 -11.23
C VAL A 25 -4.14 0.98 -11.60
N SER A 26 -5.35 1.54 -11.49
CA SER A 26 -6.59 0.87 -11.91
C SER A 26 -7.08 1.24 -13.30
N ARG A 27 -6.36 2.11 -13.99
CA ARG A 27 -6.60 2.51 -15.37
C ARG A 27 -5.28 2.98 -15.99
N PRO A 28 -5.13 2.91 -17.32
CA PRO A 28 -4.01 3.52 -18.00
C PRO A 28 -3.93 5.02 -17.70
N LEU A 29 -2.73 5.51 -17.42
CA LEU A 29 -2.42 6.92 -17.26
C LEU A 29 -1.49 7.40 -18.37
N ALA A 30 -1.66 8.64 -18.80
CA ALA A 30 -0.74 9.31 -19.71
C ALA A 30 0.52 9.77 -18.94
N CYS A 31 1.26 8.80 -18.41
CA CYS A 31 2.51 9.00 -17.69
C CYS A 31 3.57 8.08 -18.27
N ASP A 32 4.73 8.64 -18.56
CA ASP A 32 5.89 7.92 -19.09
C ASP A 32 6.66 7.27 -17.92
N LEU A 33 5.99 6.29 -17.31
CA LEU A 33 6.52 5.33 -16.34
C LEU A 33 5.89 3.96 -16.61
N PRO A 34 6.59 2.85 -16.29
CA PRO A 34 5.99 1.53 -16.30
C PRO A 34 4.74 1.46 -15.41
N GLN A 35 3.66 0.88 -15.93
CA GLN A 35 2.38 0.78 -15.24
C GLN A 35 1.95 -0.67 -15.08
N VAL A 36 1.65 -1.07 -13.84
CA VAL A 36 0.97 -2.32 -13.52
C VAL A 36 -0.51 -2.00 -13.38
N ILE A 37 -1.31 -2.40 -14.37
CA ILE A 37 -2.73 -2.10 -14.43
C ILE A 37 -3.52 -3.25 -13.79
N VAL A 38 -4.32 -2.95 -12.78
CA VAL A 38 -5.12 -3.93 -12.01
C VAL A 38 -6.56 -3.46 -11.87
N ASN A 39 -7.52 -4.36 -11.74
CA ASN A 39 -8.92 -3.96 -11.59
C ASN A 39 -9.17 -3.16 -10.29
N HIS A 40 -8.54 -3.56 -9.18
CA HIS A 40 -8.72 -2.93 -7.87
C HIS A 40 -7.39 -2.69 -7.15
N THR A 41 -6.88 -1.46 -7.21
CA THR A 41 -5.59 -1.09 -6.59
C THR A 41 -5.52 -1.33 -5.08
N ARG A 42 -6.64 -1.23 -4.35
CA ARG A 42 -6.67 -1.51 -2.90
C ARG A 42 -6.46 -2.99 -2.59
N GLN A 43 -7.09 -3.87 -3.37
CA GLN A 43 -6.95 -5.32 -3.21
C GLN A 43 -5.55 -5.75 -3.63
N ALA A 44 -5.09 -5.32 -4.81
CA ALA A 44 -3.74 -5.61 -5.30
C ALA A 44 -2.64 -5.17 -4.32
N PHE A 45 -2.81 -4.01 -3.66
CA PHE A 45 -1.88 -3.57 -2.62
C PHE A 45 -1.88 -4.48 -1.39
N GLY A 46 -3.06 -4.94 -0.95
CA GLY A 46 -3.18 -5.91 0.13
C GLY A 46 -2.59 -7.27 -0.21
N GLU A 47 -2.81 -7.76 -1.43
CA GLU A 47 -2.23 -9.01 -1.96
C GLU A 47 -0.71 -8.94 -2.02
N LEU A 48 -0.16 -7.84 -2.52
CA LEU A 48 1.28 -7.61 -2.52
C LEU A 48 1.86 -7.63 -1.11
N ALA A 49 1.22 -6.93 -0.16
CA ALA A 49 1.65 -6.94 1.24
C ALA A 49 1.59 -8.33 1.86
N ALA A 50 0.53 -9.10 1.58
CA ALA A 50 0.38 -10.48 2.04
C ALA A 50 1.45 -11.40 1.46
N TRP A 51 1.75 -11.27 0.16
CA TRP A 51 2.79 -12.03 -0.50
C TRP A 51 4.17 -11.73 0.10
N VAL A 52 4.54 -10.45 0.24
CA VAL A 52 5.80 -10.03 0.87
C VAL A 52 5.93 -10.62 2.27
N ARG A 53 4.84 -10.58 3.04
CA ARG A 53 4.84 -11.16 4.38
C ARG A 53 5.15 -12.66 4.37
N GLN A 54 4.58 -13.43 3.45
CA GLN A 54 4.86 -14.86 3.37
C GLN A 54 6.33 -15.18 3.07
N GLN A 55 7.07 -14.24 2.46
CA GLN A 55 8.50 -14.43 2.16
C GLN A 55 9.42 -14.27 3.37
N VAL A 56 8.93 -13.67 4.47
CA VAL A 56 9.76 -13.33 5.63
C VAL A 56 9.47 -14.30 6.79
N PRO A 57 10.45 -15.11 7.24
CA PRO A 57 10.26 -16.10 8.30
C PRO A 57 10.30 -15.48 9.70
N THR A 58 9.53 -14.41 9.92
CA THR A 58 9.46 -13.70 11.20
C THR A 58 8.17 -14.06 11.93
N ARG A 59 8.26 -14.27 13.26
CA ARG A 59 7.07 -14.40 14.11
C ARG A 59 6.34 -13.09 14.17
N VAL A 60 5.03 -13.11 13.97
CA VAL A 60 4.24 -11.89 14.00
C VAL A 60 2.95 -12.10 14.75
N VAL A 61 2.62 -11.07 15.52
CA VAL A 61 1.42 -10.95 16.33
C VAL A 61 0.55 -9.81 15.80
N ALA A 62 -0.76 -9.93 15.96
CA ALA A 62 -1.71 -8.88 15.66
C ALA A 62 -2.52 -8.57 16.93
N LEU A 63 -2.79 -7.29 17.17
CA LEU A 63 -3.49 -6.80 18.35
C LEU A 63 -4.74 -6.04 17.90
N THR A 64 -5.88 -6.35 18.49
CA THR A 64 -7.16 -5.67 18.26
C THR A 64 -7.87 -5.42 19.59
N GLY A 65 -8.89 -4.57 19.59
CA GLY A 65 -9.65 -4.21 20.80
C GLY A 65 -10.15 -2.76 20.76
N SER A 66 -11.09 -2.40 21.64
CA SER A 66 -11.67 -1.05 21.67
C SER A 66 -10.67 0.00 22.19
N SER A 67 -9.87 -0.34 23.20
CA SER A 67 -8.85 0.52 23.81
C SER A 67 -7.54 -0.24 24.03
N GLY A 68 -6.44 0.46 24.35
CA GLY A 68 -5.17 -0.17 24.73
C GLY A 68 -4.29 -0.76 23.60
N LYS A 69 -4.79 -0.88 22.37
CA LYS A 69 -4.05 -1.44 21.20
C LYS A 69 -2.64 -0.87 21.05
N THR A 70 -2.49 0.46 21.05
CA THR A 70 -1.19 1.11 20.87
C THR A 70 -0.26 0.83 22.05
N SER A 71 -0.74 0.96 23.28
CA SER A 71 0.04 0.68 24.49
C SER A 71 0.54 -0.77 24.52
N VAL A 72 -0.32 -1.74 24.23
CA VAL A 72 0.04 -3.16 24.20
C VAL A 72 1.00 -3.46 23.04
N LYS A 73 0.82 -2.82 21.88
CA LYS A 73 1.74 -2.96 20.74
C LYS A 73 3.16 -2.53 21.12
N GLU A 74 3.32 -1.38 21.79
CA GLU A 74 4.63 -0.91 22.25
C GLU A 74 5.23 -1.84 23.31
N MET A 75 4.44 -2.29 24.30
CA MET A 75 4.92 -3.22 25.33
C MET A 75 5.33 -4.58 24.77
N THR A 76 4.69 -5.05 23.70
CA THR A 76 5.02 -6.33 23.04
C THR A 76 6.26 -6.21 22.16
N ALA A 77 6.62 -4.99 21.74
CA ALA A 77 7.79 -4.73 20.91
C ALA A 77 9.08 -4.52 21.72
N ALA A 78 8.96 -4.15 23.00
CA ALA A 78 10.07 -4.02 23.95
C ALA A 78 10.60 -5.39 24.41
#